data_AF-A0A817BWN0-F1
#
_entry.id   AF-A0A817BWN0-F1
#
_cell.length_a   1.000
_cell.length_b   1.000
_cell.length_c   1.000
_cell.angle_alpha   90.00
_cell.angle_beta   90.00
_cell.angle_gamma   90.00
#
_symmetry.space_group_name_H-M   'P 1'
#
loop_
_entity.id
_entity.type
_entity.pdbx_description
1 polymer ?
#
loop_
_entity_poly.entity_id
_entity_poly.type
_entity_poly.pdbx_seq_one_letter_code
_entity_poly.pdbx_strand_id
1 'polypeptide(L)'
;MGDKPRLSVASSTGLKGAAAATQFKRLFNQPSISSLSNHEDSREERIELENLLGTEDLEKLRSQGFSEDKVLDKEEFIEFLRHTLNRGSDKDYDELFECVDVTKEGFISWDKLATYLMLKLYDNDDREKASSVPNWKSGKNLLNAHRDSIKRIQHMDSFSRYISISKEGTVCIYNDEMQLYKTFKAATESCKMRDLWITDFVLMTNVNKVAIAYTSKELIIYDMTSKLELSLAYRIVGIDATPYCLDYWSDSENPNDAILSWGDVKGNVHAILFNSAIIALFERPPQQTNNAAYTRVQLEDIANGNYKNASYLTYHAHTEWTRQVKYVDHLECFISCSTNTKTALVFGWMDKSGLTVRV
;
A
#
# COMPACT_ATOMS: atom_id res chain seq x y z
N MET A 1 -11.59 55.96 12.10
CA MET A 1 -10.55 54.91 12.14
C MET A 1 -11.08 53.72 11.36
N GLY A 2 -10.68 53.61 10.10
CA GLY A 2 -11.06 52.53 9.21
C GLY A 2 -9.96 52.42 8.17
N ASP A 3 -9.06 51.47 8.38
CA ASP A 3 -8.01 51.10 7.43
C ASP A 3 -8.35 49.72 6.85
N LYS A 4 -8.55 49.68 5.53
CA LYS A 4 -8.44 48.47 4.72
C LYS A 4 -7.25 48.66 3.77
N PRO A 5 -6.28 47.73 3.72
CA PRO A 5 -5.24 47.78 2.71
C PRO A 5 -5.74 47.27 1.35
N ARG A 6 -5.29 47.94 0.29
CA ARG A 6 -5.40 47.53 -1.12
C ARG A 6 -4.52 46.30 -1.37
N LEU A 7 -5.08 45.26 -1.98
CA LEU A 7 -4.32 44.18 -2.61
C LEU A 7 -4.04 44.54 -4.08
N SER A 8 -2.76 44.61 -4.42
CA SER A 8 -2.24 44.78 -5.78
C SER A 8 -2.34 43.48 -6.56
N VAL A 9 -2.86 43.56 -7.78
CA VAL A 9 -2.87 42.45 -8.76
C VAL A 9 -1.45 42.32 -9.33
N ALA A 10 -0.76 41.23 -8.99
CA ALA A 10 0.47 40.82 -9.65
C ALA A 10 0.13 39.82 -10.77
N SER A 11 0.63 40.11 -11.97
CA SER A 11 0.51 39.29 -13.19
C SER A 11 1.16 37.92 -13.01
N SER A 12 0.38 36.84 -13.15
CA SER A 12 0.81 35.46 -12.92
C SER A 12 1.02 34.64 -14.20
N THR A 13 1.31 35.26 -15.33
CA THR A 13 1.38 34.56 -16.63
C THR A 13 2.70 33.82 -16.88
N GLY A 14 3.77 34.09 -16.12
CA GLY A 14 5.08 33.47 -16.36
C GLY A 14 5.36 32.13 -15.67
N LEU A 15 4.66 31.79 -14.58
CA LEU A 15 4.99 30.59 -13.77
C LEU A 15 4.30 29.29 -14.21
N LYS A 16 3.22 29.36 -14.99
CA LYS A 16 2.47 28.16 -15.43
C LYS A 16 3.17 27.41 -16.57
N GLY A 17 3.84 28.11 -17.49
CA GLY A 17 4.53 27.48 -18.62
C GLY A 17 5.74 26.62 -18.21
N ALA A 18 6.51 27.04 -17.20
CA ALA A 18 7.68 26.30 -16.73
C ALA A 18 7.33 25.01 -15.95
N ALA A 19 6.27 25.05 -15.14
CA ALA A 19 5.77 23.88 -14.43
C ALA A 19 5.15 22.85 -15.40
N ALA A 20 4.36 23.31 -16.37
CA ALA A 20 3.81 22.47 -17.42
C ALA A 20 4.91 21.84 -18.28
N ALA A 21 5.93 22.60 -18.69
CA ALA A 21 7.06 22.10 -19.46
C ALA A 21 7.91 21.07 -18.70
N THR A 22 8.07 21.23 -17.38
CA THR A 22 8.81 20.29 -16.52
C THR A 22 8.03 18.99 -16.33
N GLN A 23 6.70 19.06 -16.22
CA GLN A 23 5.82 17.89 -16.16
C GLN A 23 5.75 17.17 -17.53
N PHE A 24 5.71 17.92 -18.63
CA PHE A 24 5.79 17.43 -20.00
C PHE A 24 7.05 16.60 -20.25
N LYS A 25 8.22 17.13 -19.85
CA LYS A 25 9.53 16.49 -20.06
C LYS A 25 9.69 15.22 -19.22
N ARG A 26 8.97 15.11 -18.12
CA ARG A 26 9.02 13.96 -17.19
C ARG A 26 8.11 12.80 -17.63
N LEU A 27 7.00 13.09 -18.30
CA LEU A 27 6.04 12.10 -18.78
C LEU A 27 6.51 11.42 -20.07
N PHE A 28 7.08 12.19 -20.99
CA PHE A 28 7.58 11.67 -22.27
C PHE A 28 8.96 10.99 -22.22
N ASN A 29 9.81 11.29 -21.22
CA ASN A 29 11.09 10.61 -21.04
C ASN A 29 10.98 9.25 -20.34
N GLN A 30 9.76 8.71 -20.18
CA GLN A 30 9.61 7.33 -19.75
C GLN A 30 10.04 6.40 -20.89
N PRO A 31 10.86 5.38 -20.62
CA PRO A 31 11.30 4.46 -21.65
C PRO A 31 10.08 3.74 -22.24
N SER A 32 9.90 3.82 -23.55
CA SER A 32 8.93 3.00 -24.25
C SER A 32 9.33 1.53 -24.09
N ILE A 33 8.55 0.86 -23.25
CA ILE A 33 8.06 -0.52 -23.33
C ILE A 33 7.97 -1.16 -24.72
N SER A 34 9.05 -1.29 -25.52
CA SER A 34 8.96 -2.05 -26.77
C SER A 34 8.77 -3.54 -26.46
N SER A 35 7.51 -3.92 -26.28
CA SER A 35 7.10 -5.32 -26.23
C SER A 35 7.13 -5.88 -27.65
N LEU A 36 8.31 -6.33 -28.08
CA LEU A 36 8.41 -7.25 -29.21
C LEU A 36 7.83 -8.60 -28.76
N SER A 37 6.51 -8.73 -28.84
CA SER A 37 5.86 -10.04 -28.85
C SER A 37 5.99 -10.60 -30.26
N ASN A 38 6.76 -11.68 -30.42
CA ASN A 38 6.83 -12.44 -31.66
C ASN A 38 5.52 -13.22 -31.81
N HIS A 39 4.51 -12.59 -32.39
CA HIS A 39 3.39 -13.29 -33.01
C HIS A 39 3.18 -12.73 -34.40
N GLU A 40 3.52 -13.55 -35.41
CA GLU A 40 3.19 -13.33 -36.80
C GLU A 40 1.66 -13.38 -36.96
N ASP A 41 1.02 -12.22 -36.90
CA ASP A 41 -0.34 -12.04 -37.40
C ASP A 41 -0.32 -10.79 -38.28
N SER A 42 -0.42 -11.02 -39.59
CA SER A 42 -0.27 -10.00 -40.64
C SER A 42 -1.54 -9.16 -40.74
N ARG A 43 -1.78 -8.32 -39.74
CA ARG A 43 -2.61 -7.11 -39.86
C ARG A 43 -1.66 -5.96 -39.63
N GLU A 44 -1.44 -5.14 -40.67
CA GLU A 44 -0.75 -3.87 -40.51
C GLU A 44 -1.56 -3.03 -39.50
N GLU A 45 -1.18 -3.08 -38.23
CA GLU A 45 -1.65 -2.11 -37.23
C GLU A 45 -1.16 -0.74 -37.70
N ARG A 46 -2.07 0.04 -38.27
CA ARG A 46 -1.81 1.40 -38.71
C ARG A 46 -1.47 2.21 -37.45
N ILE A 47 -0.19 2.44 -37.21
CA ILE A 47 0.29 3.23 -36.07
C ILE A 47 -0.24 4.65 -36.25
N GLU A 48 -1.14 5.07 -35.37
CA GLU A 48 -1.65 6.45 -35.37
C GLU A 48 -0.49 7.42 -35.14
N LEU A 49 -0.37 8.44 -36.00
CA LEU A 49 0.74 9.41 -36.00
C LEU A 49 0.99 10.04 -34.63
N GLU A 50 -0.07 10.22 -33.85
CA GLU A 50 -0.06 10.77 -32.51
C GLU A 50 0.73 9.93 -31.50
N ASN A 51 0.78 8.60 -31.69
CA ASN A 51 1.56 7.70 -30.85
C ASN A 51 3.07 7.74 -31.21
N LEU A 52 3.44 8.41 -32.31
CA LEU A 52 4.82 8.59 -32.77
C LEU A 52 5.40 9.98 -32.43
N LEU A 53 4.57 10.88 -31.91
CA LEU A 53 4.99 12.23 -31.50
C LEU A 53 5.62 12.16 -30.10
N GLY A 54 6.95 12.24 -30.01
CA GLY A 54 7.68 12.29 -28.73
C GLY A 54 7.94 13.72 -28.23
N THR A 55 8.57 13.85 -27.06
CA THR A 55 9.05 15.14 -26.51
C THR A 55 9.96 15.88 -27.48
N GLU A 56 10.87 15.15 -28.12
CA GLU A 56 11.83 15.73 -29.07
C GLU A 56 11.12 16.35 -30.27
N ASP A 57 10.00 15.76 -30.70
CA ASP A 57 9.23 16.23 -31.84
C ASP A 57 8.40 17.46 -31.48
N LEU A 58 7.88 17.53 -30.26
CA LEU A 58 7.24 18.74 -29.73
C LEU A 58 8.22 19.89 -29.49
N GLU A 59 9.45 19.60 -29.04
CA GLU A 59 10.51 20.61 -28.94
C GLU A 59 10.95 21.11 -30.33
N LYS A 60 10.94 20.24 -31.36
CA LYS A 60 11.16 20.64 -32.76
C LYS A 60 10.05 21.54 -33.28
N LEU A 61 8.78 21.19 -33.05
CA LEU A 61 7.62 22.00 -33.46
C LEU A 61 7.67 23.40 -32.82
N ARG A 62 8.02 23.48 -31.53
CA ARG A 62 8.17 24.75 -30.84
C ARG A 62 9.35 25.58 -31.36
N SER A 63 10.50 24.94 -31.62
CA SER A 63 11.70 25.64 -32.11
C SER A 63 11.58 26.10 -33.57
N GLN A 64 10.75 25.45 -34.38
CA GLN A 64 10.43 25.84 -35.76
C GLN A 64 9.30 26.89 -35.86
N GLY A 65 8.83 27.42 -34.73
CA GLY A 65 7.97 28.60 -34.70
C GLY A 65 6.48 28.33 -34.50
N PHE A 66 6.07 27.14 -34.05
CA PHE A 66 4.73 26.93 -33.51
C PHE A 66 4.74 27.25 -32.00
N SER A 67 4.73 28.55 -31.71
CA SER A 67 4.76 29.12 -30.35
C SER A 67 3.35 29.36 -29.78
N GLU A 68 3.26 29.68 -28.49
CA GLU A 68 2.00 29.91 -27.76
C GLU A 68 1.07 30.95 -28.43
N ASP A 69 1.64 31.96 -29.10
CA ASP A 69 0.87 33.02 -29.77
C ASP A 69 0.48 32.69 -31.23
N LYS A 70 0.93 31.56 -31.78
CA LYS A 70 0.68 31.19 -33.18
C LYS A 70 -0.54 30.29 -33.29
N VAL A 71 -1.42 30.66 -34.20
CA VAL A 71 -2.60 29.89 -34.59
C VAL A 71 -2.43 29.51 -36.06
N LEU A 72 -2.68 28.25 -36.40
CA LEU A 72 -2.55 27.72 -37.76
C LEU A 72 -3.92 27.26 -38.25
N ASP A 73 -4.23 27.57 -39.50
CA ASP A 73 -5.34 26.91 -40.19
C ASP A 73 -4.96 25.48 -40.63
N LYS A 74 -5.89 24.79 -41.28
CA LYS A 74 -5.72 23.37 -41.65
C LYS A 74 -4.57 23.18 -42.63
N GLU A 75 -4.54 23.95 -43.70
CA GLU A 75 -3.52 23.88 -44.74
C GLU A 75 -2.13 24.23 -44.18
N GLU A 76 -2.05 25.31 -43.39
CA GLU A 76 -0.82 25.76 -42.74
C GLU A 76 -0.31 24.73 -41.72
N PHE A 77 -1.20 24.07 -40.97
CA PHE A 77 -0.83 23.04 -40.00
C PHE A 77 -0.26 21.79 -40.67
N ILE A 78 -0.90 21.31 -41.74
CA ILE A 78 -0.43 20.14 -42.50
C ILE A 78 0.94 20.43 -43.13
N GLU A 79 1.10 21.59 -43.78
CA GLU A 79 2.37 22.00 -44.38
C GLU A 79 3.47 22.12 -43.31
N PHE A 80 3.13 22.69 -42.14
CA PHE A 80 4.06 22.83 -41.02
C PHE A 80 4.54 21.48 -40.45
N LEU A 81 3.63 20.54 -40.22
CA LEU A 81 3.97 19.20 -39.73
C LEU A 81 4.75 18.40 -40.76
N ARG A 82 4.40 18.53 -42.05
CA ARG A 82 5.13 17.90 -43.16
C ARG A 82 6.58 18.37 -43.21
N HIS A 83 6.81 19.68 -43.07
CA HIS A 83 8.16 20.23 -43.05
C HIS A 83 8.96 19.89 -41.80
N THR A 84 8.30 19.81 -40.64
CA THR A 84 9.00 19.67 -39.35
C THR A 84 9.22 18.21 -38.93
N LEU A 85 8.24 17.33 -39.16
CA LEU A 85 8.27 15.96 -38.67
C LEU A 85 8.58 14.94 -39.76
N ASN A 86 8.09 15.17 -40.99
CA ASN A 86 8.30 14.31 -42.16
C ASN A 86 8.12 12.79 -41.88
N ARG A 87 7.09 12.44 -41.10
CA ARG A 87 6.83 11.07 -40.58
C ARG A 87 5.41 10.56 -40.87
N GLY A 88 4.48 11.42 -41.26
CA GLY A 88 3.10 11.08 -41.58
C GLY A 88 2.76 11.40 -43.03
N SER A 89 1.67 10.81 -43.53
CA SER A 89 1.04 11.22 -44.78
C SER A 89 0.15 12.45 -44.58
N ASP A 90 -0.18 13.17 -45.66
CA ASP A 90 -1.12 14.30 -45.60
C ASP A 90 -2.47 13.90 -44.97
N LYS A 91 -2.90 12.65 -45.18
CA LYS A 91 -4.10 12.09 -44.57
C LYS A 91 -3.94 11.92 -43.05
N ASP A 92 -2.77 11.52 -42.57
CA ASP A 92 -2.54 11.35 -41.12
C ASP A 92 -2.46 12.72 -40.42
N TYR A 93 -1.92 13.74 -41.10
CA TYR A 93 -1.93 15.11 -40.59
C TYR A 93 -3.32 15.74 -40.61
N ASP A 94 -4.14 15.39 -41.60
CA ASP A 94 -5.54 15.79 -41.68
C ASP A 94 -6.38 15.18 -40.53
N GLU A 95 -6.26 13.87 -40.33
CA GLU A 95 -6.90 13.15 -39.21
C GLU A 95 -6.49 13.77 -37.86
N LEU A 96 -5.20 14.11 -37.68
CA LEU A 96 -4.71 14.80 -36.47
C LEU A 96 -5.32 16.20 -36.31
N PHE A 97 -5.48 16.96 -37.39
CA PHE A 97 -6.10 18.29 -37.31
C PHE A 97 -7.54 18.20 -36.82
N GLU A 98 -8.34 17.28 -37.39
CA GLU A 98 -9.73 17.06 -36.99
C GLU A 98 -9.86 16.58 -35.53
N CYS A 99 -8.91 15.77 -35.07
CA CYS A 99 -8.82 15.31 -33.69
C CYS A 99 -8.55 16.45 -32.70
N VAL A 100 -7.70 17.41 -33.06
CA VAL A 100 -7.31 18.52 -32.19
C VAL A 100 -8.35 19.65 -32.23
N ASP A 101 -8.93 19.96 -33.39
CA ASP A 101 -9.98 20.98 -33.56
C ASP A 101 -11.38 20.45 -33.26
N VAL A 102 -11.58 19.96 -32.03
CA VAL A 102 -12.86 19.38 -31.58
C VAL A 102 -14.03 20.38 -31.68
N THR A 103 -13.75 21.69 -31.52
CA THR A 103 -14.76 22.74 -31.61
C THR A 103 -15.09 23.18 -33.04
N LYS A 104 -14.39 22.63 -34.05
CA LYS A 104 -14.54 22.95 -35.49
C LYS A 104 -14.42 24.45 -35.78
N GLU A 105 -13.46 25.09 -35.12
CA GLU A 105 -13.18 26.51 -35.33
C GLU A 105 -12.36 26.75 -36.60
N GLY A 106 -11.76 25.70 -37.18
CA GLY A 106 -10.91 25.75 -38.36
C GLY A 106 -9.48 26.16 -38.05
N PHE A 107 -9.11 26.25 -36.76
CA PHE A 107 -7.82 26.76 -36.33
C PHE A 107 -7.29 26.04 -35.08
N ILE A 108 -5.99 25.73 -35.09
CA ILE A 108 -5.28 25.07 -33.99
C ILE A 108 -4.23 26.00 -33.40
N SER A 109 -4.23 26.13 -32.06
CA SER A 109 -3.15 26.73 -31.29
C SER A 109 -2.25 25.67 -30.66
N TRP A 110 -1.05 26.08 -30.23
CA TRP A 110 -0.15 25.23 -29.47
C TRP A 110 -0.83 24.59 -28.25
N ASP A 111 -1.63 25.37 -27.51
CA ASP A 111 -2.34 24.88 -26.33
C ASP A 111 -3.36 23.79 -26.64
N LYS A 112 -4.09 23.91 -27.78
CA LYS A 112 -5.03 22.89 -28.23
C LYS A 112 -4.30 21.59 -28.58
N LEU A 113 -3.20 21.67 -29.35
CA LEU A 113 -2.38 20.50 -29.69
C LEU A 113 -1.77 19.85 -28.45
N ALA A 114 -1.17 20.63 -27.55
CA ALA A 114 -0.53 20.13 -26.35
C ALA A 114 -1.54 19.46 -25.40
N THR A 115 -2.73 20.05 -25.24
CA THR A 115 -3.82 19.48 -24.43
C THR A 115 -4.30 18.16 -25.00
N TYR A 116 -4.52 18.09 -26.32
CA TYR A 116 -4.93 16.88 -27.01
C TYR A 116 -3.93 15.73 -26.81
N LEU A 117 -2.64 15.99 -27.05
CA LEU A 117 -1.59 14.99 -26.88
C LEU A 117 -1.45 14.53 -25.42
N MET A 118 -1.60 15.44 -24.45
CA MET A 118 -1.59 15.10 -23.03
C MET A 118 -2.75 14.18 -22.65
N LEU A 119 -3.97 14.47 -23.11
CA LEU A 119 -5.14 13.64 -22.84
C LEU A 119 -4.95 12.24 -23.42
N LYS A 120 -4.43 12.14 -24.64
CA LYS A 120 -4.17 10.85 -25.28
C LYS A 120 -3.12 10.03 -24.54
N LEU A 121 -2.07 10.67 -24.02
CA LEU A 121 -1.09 9.99 -23.18
C LEU A 121 -1.70 9.45 -21.87
N TYR A 122 -2.58 10.21 -21.23
CA TYR A 122 -3.30 9.74 -20.05
C TYR A 122 -4.19 8.54 -20.37
N ASP A 123 -4.97 8.60 -21.46
CA ASP A 123 -5.82 7.50 -21.88
C ASP A 123 -4.99 6.24 -22.22
N ASN A 124 -3.83 6.40 -22.84
CA ASN A 124 -2.93 5.29 -23.14
C ASN A 124 -2.31 4.68 -21.87
N ASP A 125 -1.83 5.51 -20.93
CA ASP A 125 -1.27 5.04 -19.65
C ASP A 125 -2.34 4.32 -18.79
N ASP A 126 -3.58 4.84 -18.76
CA ASP A 126 -4.70 4.18 -18.08
C ASP A 126 -5.09 2.86 -18.75
N ARG A 127 -5.08 2.80 -20.09
CA ARG A 127 -5.29 1.55 -20.84
C ARG A 127 -4.17 0.54 -20.57
N GLU A 128 -2.91 0.95 -20.58
CA GLU A 128 -1.76 0.10 -20.27
C GLU A 128 -1.82 -0.42 -18.83
N LYS A 129 -2.19 0.42 -17.86
CA LYS A 129 -2.42 -0.02 -16.47
C LYS A 129 -3.57 -1.00 -16.35
N ALA A 130 -4.64 -0.82 -17.13
CA ALA A 130 -5.79 -1.71 -17.13
C ALA A 130 -5.54 -3.04 -17.87
N SER A 131 -4.65 -3.05 -18.88
CA SER A 131 -4.38 -4.21 -19.72
C SER A 131 -3.05 -4.93 -19.41
N SER A 132 -2.16 -4.33 -18.63
CA SER A 132 -0.88 -4.95 -18.29
C SER A 132 -1.08 -6.08 -17.29
N VAL A 133 -1.01 -7.31 -17.81
CA VAL A 133 -0.72 -8.46 -16.97
C VAL A 133 0.67 -8.21 -16.37
N PRO A 134 0.85 -8.30 -15.03
CA PRO A 134 2.17 -8.14 -14.44
C PRO A 134 3.14 -9.09 -15.12
N ASN A 135 4.25 -8.57 -15.65
CA ASN A 135 5.26 -9.40 -16.28
C ASN A 135 6.07 -10.13 -15.19
N TRP A 136 5.50 -11.23 -14.69
CA TRP A 136 6.10 -12.03 -13.64
C TRP A 136 7.43 -12.60 -14.13
N LYS A 137 8.52 -12.23 -13.45
CA LYS A 137 9.80 -12.88 -13.63
C LYS A 137 9.67 -14.36 -13.24
N SER A 138 10.44 -15.23 -13.89
CA SER A 138 10.50 -16.65 -13.52
C SER A 138 10.77 -16.82 -12.03
N GLY A 139 10.03 -17.73 -11.40
CA GLY A 139 10.18 -18.03 -9.97
C GLY A 139 11.63 -18.38 -9.62
N LYS A 140 12.13 -17.83 -8.52
CA LYS A 140 13.46 -18.13 -7.98
C LYS A 140 13.33 -19.01 -6.75
N ASN A 141 14.11 -20.08 -6.69
CA ASN A 141 14.27 -20.86 -5.47
C ASN A 141 15.17 -20.09 -4.51
N LEU A 142 14.66 -19.81 -3.31
CA LEU A 142 15.41 -19.14 -2.25
C LEU A 142 15.96 -20.19 -1.28
N LEU A 143 17.17 -19.97 -0.77
CA LEU A 143 17.70 -20.78 0.31
C LEU A 143 16.86 -20.56 1.57
N ASN A 144 16.24 -21.63 2.06
CA ASN A 144 15.36 -21.57 3.22
C ASN A 144 16.18 -21.70 4.50
N ALA A 145 16.14 -20.67 5.36
CA ALA A 145 16.74 -20.70 6.68
C ALA A 145 15.81 -21.33 7.75
N HIS A 146 14.51 -21.46 7.45
CA HIS A 146 13.54 -22.13 8.32
C HIS A 146 13.74 -23.64 8.30
N ARG A 147 13.45 -24.27 9.44
CA ARG A 147 13.57 -25.73 9.65
C ARG A 147 12.21 -26.42 9.78
N ASP A 148 11.11 -25.66 9.79
CA ASP A 148 9.73 -26.12 9.82
C ASP A 148 8.86 -25.19 8.93
N SER A 149 7.56 -25.46 8.86
CA SER A 149 6.54 -24.70 8.15
C SER A 149 6.62 -23.20 8.46
N ILE A 150 6.71 -22.38 7.42
CA ILE A 150 6.56 -20.94 7.50
C ILE A 150 5.09 -20.65 7.83
N LYS A 151 4.85 -19.90 8.91
CA LYS A 151 3.49 -19.53 9.33
C LYS A 151 2.95 -18.37 8.52
N ARG A 152 3.80 -17.37 8.27
CA ARG A 152 3.41 -16.19 7.51
C ARG A 152 4.65 -15.51 6.91
N ILE A 153 4.42 -14.72 5.87
CA ILE A 153 5.39 -13.80 5.27
C ILE A 153 4.69 -12.45 5.14
N GLN A 154 5.30 -11.37 5.60
CA GLN A 154 4.76 -10.01 5.48
C GLN A 154 5.84 -9.03 5.06
N HIS A 155 5.46 -8.05 4.24
CA HIS A 155 6.31 -6.92 3.91
C HIS A 155 6.13 -5.83 4.97
N MET A 156 7.24 -5.27 5.43
CA MET A 156 7.28 -4.16 6.38
C MET A 156 7.76 -2.92 5.64
N ASP A 157 6.81 -2.05 5.27
CA ASP A 157 7.09 -0.89 4.42
C ASP A 157 8.08 0.09 5.05
N SER A 158 8.04 0.26 6.37
CA SER A 158 8.90 1.20 7.10
C SER A 158 10.40 0.91 6.98
N PHE A 159 10.78 -0.33 6.67
CA PHE A 159 12.17 -0.71 6.44
C PHE A 159 12.43 -1.30 5.04
N SER A 160 11.41 -1.43 4.20
CA SER A 160 11.48 -2.13 2.90
C SER A 160 12.05 -3.54 3.07
N ARG A 161 11.44 -4.32 3.98
CA ARG A 161 11.92 -5.66 4.34
C ARG A 161 10.77 -6.64 4.41
N TYR A 162 11.00 -7.86 3.93
CA TYR A 162 10.12 -8.99 4.19
C TYR A 162 10.53 -9.68 5.49
N ILE A 163 9.55 -9.99 6.32
CA ILE A 163 9.71 -10.80 7.52
C ILE A 163 8.95 -12.09 7.32
N SER A 164 9.58 -13.20 7.66
CA SER A 164 8.95 -14.51 7.69
C SER A 164 9.25 -15.18 9.01
N ILE A 165 8.27 -15.90 9.55
CA ILE A 165 8.39 -16.62 10.81
C ILE A 165 7.86 -18.03 10.61
N SER A 166 8.63 -19.01 11.07
CA SER A 166 8.24 -20.42 11.03
C SER A 166 7.77 -20.93 12.39
N LYS A 167 7.12 -22.09 12.36
CA LYS A 167 6.50 -22.75 13.51
C LYS A 167 7.48 -22.94 14.69
N GLU A 168 8.73 -23.26 14.40
CA GLU A 168 9.81 -23.51 15.37
C GLU A 168 10.57 -22.25 15.80
N GLY A 169 10.02 -21.07 15.52
CA GLY A 169 10.56 -19.81 16.03
C GLY A 169 11.68 -19.18 15.22
N THR A 170 12.01 -19.71 14.03
CA THR A 170 12.99 -19.04 13.15
C THR A 170 12.33 -17.83 12.52
N VAL A 171 12.92 -16.65 12.75
CA VAL A 171 12.52 -15.41 12.08
C VAL A 171 13.60 -15.01 11.11
N CYS A 172 13.21 -14.74 9.87
CA CYS A 172 14.11 -14.36 8.79
C CYS A 172 13.66 -13.03 8.21
N ILE A 173 14.61 -12.11 8.06
CA ILE A 173 14.42 -10.79 7.46
C ILE A 173 15.11 -10.78 6.10
N TYR A 174 14.38 -10.43 5.05
CA TYR A 174 14.86 -10.32 3.68
C TYR A 174 14.72 -8.88 3.16
N ASN A 175 15.56 -8.49 2.21
CA ASN A 175 15.34 -7.28 1.41
C ASN A 175 14.37 -7.55 0.25
N ASP A 176 14.11 -6.51 -0.55
CA ASP A 176 13.19 -6.56 -1.69
C ASP A 176 13.71 -7.47 -2.82
N GLU A 177 15.02 -7.69 -2.89
CA GLU A 177 15.66 -8.65 -3.78
C GLU A 177 15.60 -10.10 -3.26
N MET A 178 14.90 -10.36 -2.16
CA MET A 178 14.75 -11.67 -1.51
C MET A 178 16.07 -12.28 -1.02
N GLN A 179 17.04 -11.43 -0.68
CA GLN A 179 18.29 -11.80 -0.04
C GLN A 179 18.13 -11.78 1.48
N LEU A 180 18.55 -12.85 2.14
CA LEU A 180 18.47 -12.98 3.59
C LEU A 180 19.45 -12.01 4.26
N TYR A 181 18.92 -11.10 5.07
CA TYR A 181 19.69 -10.11 5.82
C TYR A 181 20.06 -10.60 7.23
N LYS A 182 19.05 -11.01 8.01
CA LYS A 182 19.23 -11.49 9.39
C LYS A 182 18.33 -12.68 9.67
N THR A 183 18.80 -13.53 10.58
CA THR A 183 18.01 -14.61 11.18
C THR A 183 18.15 -14.55 12.69
N PHE A 184 17.05 -14.73 13.40
CA PHE A 184 17.04 -14.85 14.86
C PHE A 184 16.01 -15.89 15.31
N LYS A 185 16.06 -16.23 16.59
CA LYS A 185 15.13 -17.16 17.23
C LYS A 185 14.19 -16.40 18.16
N ALA A 186 12.91 -16.41 17.80
CA ALA A 186 11.83 -15.97 18.68
C ALA A 186 11.59 -17.05 19.74
N ALA A 187 11.57 -16.64 21.00
CA ALA A 187 11.42 -17.52 22.15
C ALA A 187 10.67 -16.79 23.28
N THR A 188 10.14 -17.57 24.22
CA THR A 188 9.49 -17.11 25.44
C THR A 188 10.08 -17.83 26.64
N GLU A 189 10.03 -17.20 27.79
CA GLU A 189 10.44 -17.80 29.07
C GLU A 189 9.39 -18.79 29.61
N SER A 190 8.17 -18.83 29.04
CA SER A 190 7.08 -19.71 29.51
C SER A 190 7.41 -21.20 29.42
N CYS A 191 8.20 -21.61 28.43
CA CYS A 191 8.52 -23.00 28.20
C CYS A 191 9.81 -23.17 27.40
N LYS A 192 10.32 -24.39 27.33
CA LYS A 192 11.53 -24.71 26.57
C LYS A 192 11.24 -24.59 25.07
N MET A 193 12.22 -24.12 24.29
CA MET A 193 12.07 -23.91 22.84
C MET A 193 11.58 -25.14 22.06
N ARG A 194 11.90 -26.36 22.52
CA ARG A 194 11.46 -27.61 21.88
C ARG A 194 9.94 -27.88 22.03
N ASP A 195 9.34 -27.30 23.06
CA ASP A 195 7.94 -27.48 23.45
C ASP A 195 7.09 -26.26 23.03
N LEU A 196 7.72 -25.25 22.42
CA LEU A 196 7.12 -23.98 22.00
C LEU A 196 6.88 -23.99 20.49
N TRP A 197 5.66 -23.65 20.06
CA TRP A 197 5.38 -23.32 18.68
C TRP A 197 4.82 -21.92 18.53
N ILE A 198 5.25 -21.25 17.48
CA ILE A 198 4.59 -20.05 16.98
C ILE A 198 3.40 -20.49 16.14
N THR A 199 2.24 -19.93 16.45
CA THR A 199 1.02 -20.14 15.68
C THR A 199 0.92 -19.14 14.54
N ASP A 200 1.22 -17.88 14.81
CA ASP A 200 1.16 -16.80 13.83
C ASP A 200 1.96 -15.55 14.25
N PHE A 201 2.10 -14.58 13.35
CA PHE A 201 2.58 -13.24 13.68
C PHE A 201 1.92 -12.15 12.85
N VAL A 202 1.94 -10.91 13.34
CA VAL A 202 1.50 -9.74 12.59
C VAL A 202 2.43 -8.55 12.74
N LEU A 203 2.63 -7.80 11.66
CA LEU A 203 3.35 -6.54 11.69
C LEU A 203 2.40 -5.42 12.12
N MET A 204 2.86 -4.59 13.05
CA MET A 204 2.18 -3.39 13.51
C MET A 204 2.91 -2.19 12.92
N THR A 205 2.56 -1.85 11.67
CA THR A 205 3.36 -0.99 10.79
C THR A 205 3.44 0.46 11.27
N ASN A 206 2.34 1.04 11.74
CA ASN A 206 2.29 2.40 12.32
C ASN A 206 3.21 2.59 13.54
N VAL A 207 3.51 1.53 14.31
CA VAL A 207 4.31 1.58 15.54
C VAL A 207 5.65 0.85 15.45
N ASN A 208 6.01 0.32 14.27
CA ASN A 208 7.20 -0.48 14.02
C ASN A 208 7.37 -1.65 15.00
N LYS A 209 6.28 -2.40 15.25
CA LYS A 209 6.31 -3.56 16.14
C LYS A 209 5.92 -4.84 15.43
N VAL A 210 6.27 -5.97 16.04
CA VAL A 210 5.90 -7.31 15.58
C VAL A 210 5.22 -8.04 16.73
N ALA A 211 3.96 -8.42 16.55
CA ALA A 211 3.23 -9.26 17.50
C ALA A 211 3.35 -10.73 17.08
N ILE A 212 3.74 -11.61 18.00
CA ILE A 212 3.91 -13.05 17.77
C ILE A 212 3.01 -13.81 18.74
N ALA A 213 2.26 -14.77 18.22
CA ALA A 213 1.41 -15.67 18.98
C ALA A 213 2.07 -17.01 19.23
N TYR A 214 1.93 -17.52 20.46
CA TYR A 214 2.54 -18.79 20.88
C TYR A 214 1.52 -19.79 21.41
N THR A 215 1.85 -21.08 21.31
CA THR A 215 1.07 -22.17 21.90
C THR A 215 0.99 -22.12 23.42
N SER A 216 1.89 -21.39 24.09
CA SER A 216 1.90 -21.10 25.53
C SER A 216 0.80 -20.12 25.99
N LYS A 217 -0.14 -19.76 25.10
CA LYS A 217 -1.28 -18.87 25.39
C LYS A 217 -0.85 -17.45 25.79
N GLU A 218 0.08 -16.92 25.03
CA GLU A 218 0.56 -15.55 25.19
C GLU A 218 0.78 -14.90 23.82
N LEU A 219 0.68 -13.57 23.78
CA LEU A 219 1.13 -12.75 22.66
C LEU A 219 2.34 -11.95 23.13
N ILE A 220 3.38 -11.92 22.31
CA ILE A 220 4.58 -11.14 22.59
C ILE A 220 4.75 -10.09 21.50
N ILE A 221 4.87 -8.83 21.91
CA ILE A 221 5.07 -7.70 21.02
C ILE A 221 6.53 -7.26 21.15
N TYR A 222 7.23 -7.25 20.02
CA TYR A 222 8.61 -6.82 19.91
C TYR A 222 8.68 -5.46 19.22
N ASP A 223 9.54 -4.57 19.73
CA ASP A 223 9.98 -3.39 19.00
C ASP A 223 10.97 -3.80 17.92
N MET A 224 10.72 -3.36 16.69
CA MET A 224 11.70 -3.45 15.61
C MET A 224 12.63 -2.25 15.67
N THR A 225 13.87 -2.49 16.05
CA THR A 225 14.90 -1.44 16.08
C THR A 225 15.39 -1.09 14.67
N SER A 226 16.03 0.07 14.51
CA SER A 226 16.66 0.48 13.25
C SER A 226 17.76 -0.47 12.75
N LYS A 227 18.32 -1.30 13.64
CA LYS A 227 19.27 -2.36 13.31
C LYS A 227 18.60 -3.68 12.89
N LEU A 228 17.28 -3.68 12.72
CA LEU A 228 16.46 -4.84 12.39
C LEU A 228 16.62 -5.97 13.43
N GLU A 229 16.65 -5.58 14.71
CA GLU A 229 16.67 -6.47 15.86
C GLU A 229 15.35 -6.36 16.61
N LEU A 230 14.82 -7.50 17.04
CA LEU A 230 13.63 -7.56 17.88
C LEU A 230 14.00 -7.36 19.34
N SER A 231 13.52 -6.28 19.94
CA SER A 231 13.57 -6.05 21.38
C SER A 231 12.22 -6.36 21.99
N LEU A 232 12.18 -7.19 23.04
CA LEU A 232 10.93 -7.52 23.73
C LEU A 232 10.33 -6.28 24.38
N ALA A 233 9.14 -5.87 23.96
CA ALA A 233 8.46 -4.67 24.47
C ALA A 233 7.33 -5.02 25.43
N TYR A 234 6.42 -5.90 25.00
CA TYR A 234 5.25 -6.30 25.77
C TYR A 234 5.03 -7.80 25.74
N ARG A 235 4.48 -8.33 26.83
CA ARG A 235 4.11 -9.73 26.96
C ARG A 235 2.69 -9.81 27.53
N ILE A 236 1.73 -10.13 26.67
CA ILE A 236 0.32 -10.26 27.00
C ILE A 236 0.05 -11.71 27.41
N VAL A 237 -0.43 -11.89 28.63
CA VAL A 237 -0.66 -13.20 29.27
C VAL A 237 -2.07 -13.31 29.83
N GLY A 238 -2.45 -14.51 30.28
CA GLY A 238 -3.82 -14.76 30.77
C GLY A 238 -4.82 -15.00 29.65
N ILE A 239 -4.36 -15.48 28.49
CA ILE A 239 -5.24 -15.88 27.40
C ILE A 239 -5.75 -17.31 27.69
N ASP A 240 -7.06 -17.51 27.64
CA ASP A 240 -7.68 -18.79 28.04
C ASP A 240 -7.37 -19.94 27.08
N ALA A 241 -7.31 -19.65 25.79
CA ALA A 241 -7.05 -20.59 24.72
C ALA A 241 -5.87 -20.11 23.86
N THR A 242 -5.23 -21.05 23.17
CA THR A 242 -4.09 -20.75 22.30
C THR A 242 -4.54 -19.86 21.14
N PRO A 243 -3.95 -18.66 20.98
CA PRO A 243 -4.16 -17.83 19.79
C PRO A 243 -3.66 -18.58 18.55
N TYR A 244 -4.44 -18.59 17.48
CA TYR A 244 -4.17 -19.36 16.26
C TYR A 244 -3.84 -18.47 15.06
N CYS A 245 -4.54 -17.35 14.91
CA CYS A 245 -4.33 -16.39 13.83
C CYS A 245 -4.32 -14.96 14.37
N LEU A 246 -3.56 -14.07 13.74
CA LEU A 246 -3.43 -12.66 14.12
C LEU A 246 -3.78 -11.72 12.95
N ASP A 247 -4.34 -10.56 13.29
CA ASP A 247 -4.51 -9.44 12.38
C ASP A 247 -4.27 -8.11 13.10
N TYR A 248 -3.82 -7.12 12.34
CA TYR A 248 -3.56 -5.79 12.86
C TYR A 248 -4.06 -4.75 11.87
N TRP A 249 -4.88 -3.85 12.38
CA TRP A 249 -5.39 -2.71 11.65
C TRP A 249 -4.96 -1.42 12.36
N SER A 250 -4.65 -0.38 11.60
CA SER A 250 -4.42 0.96 12.10
C SER A 250 -5.08 1.95 11.16
N ASP A 251 -5.71 2.98 11.72
CA ASP A 251 -6.34 4.03 10.95
C ASP A 251 -5.28 4.86 10.20
N SER A 252 -5.51 5.12 8.91
CA SER A 252 -4.62 5.93 8.07
C SER A 252 -4.69 7.42 8.37
N GLU A 253 -5.84 7.91 8.85
CA GLU A 253 -6.05 9.31 9.22
C GLU A 253 -5.63 9.58 10.67
N ASN A 254 -5.92 8.64 11.58
CA ASN A 254 -5.49 8.71 12.97
C ASN A 254 -4.71 7.45 13.43
N PRO A 255 -3.38 7.38 13.20
CA PRO A 255 -2.63 6.16 13.48
C PRO A 255 -2.51 5.80 14.98
N ASN A 256 -3.07 6.61 15.89
CA ASN A 256 -3.27 6.24 17.29
C ASN A 256 -4.36 5.19 17.48
N ASP A 257 -5.37 5.20 16.61
CA ASP A 257 -6.45 4.23 16.62
C ASP A 257 -6.00 2.99 15.87
N ALA A 258 -5.92 1.89 16.60
CA ALA A 258 -5.43 0.63 16.06
C ALA A 258 -6.04 -0.56 16.78
N ILE A 259 -6.11 -1.69 16.08
CA ILE A 259 -6.75 -2.91 16.58
C ILE A 259 -5.80 -4.07 16.35
N LEU A 260 -5.39 -4.73 17.44
CA LEU A 260 -4.74 -6.04 17.39
C LEU A 260 -5.79 -7.10 17.66
N SER A 261 -6.07 -7.95 16.69
CA SER A 261 -7.08 -9.02 16.81
C SER A 261 -6.49 -10.40 16.60
N TRP A 262 -7.11 -11.40 17.23
CA TRP A 262 -6.74 -12.81 17.04
C TRP A 262 -7.94 -13.74 17.16
N GLY A 263 -7.84 -14.87 16.45
CA GLY A 263 -8.71 -16.02 16.63
C GLY A 263 -8.05 -17.07 17.50
N ASP A 264 -8.82 -17.84 18.27
CA ASP A 264 -8.30 -18.92 19.12
C ASP A 264 -8.74 -20.33 18.66
N VAL A 265 -8.16 -21.35 19.32
CA VAL A 265 -8.51 -22.77 19.11
C VAL A 265 -9.85 -23.20 19.72
N LYS A 266 -10.58 -22.30 20.37
CA LYS A 266 -11.94 -22.52 20.89
C LYS A 266 -13.02 -21.83 20.04
N GLY A 267 -12.63 -21.17 18.94
CA GLY A 267 -13.53 -20.49 18.04
C GLY A 267 -13.97 -19.11 18.49
N ASN A 268 -13.24 -18.52 19.44
CA ASN A 268 -13.44 -17.13 19.82
C ASN A 268 -12.62 -16.22 18.91
N VAL A 269 -13.12 -15.00 18.79
CA VAL A 269 -12.40 -13.84 18.27
C VAL A 269 -12.14 -12.90 19.43
N HIS A 270 -10.96 -12.31 19.44
CA HIS A 270 -10.49 -11.38 20.45
C HIS A 270 -9.91 -10.15 19.77
N ALA A 271 -10.04 -8.99 20.39
CA ALA A 271 -9.34 -7.80 19.94
C ALA A 271 -8.96 -6.88 21.10
N ILE A 272 -7.81 -6.23 20.97
CA ILE A 272 -7.39 -5.11 21.80
C ILE A 272 -7.45 -3.86 20.93
N LEU A 273 -8.25 -2.88 21.37
CA LEU A 273 -8.45 -1.60 20.73
C LEU A 273 -7.56 -0.57 21.41
N PHE A 274 -6.65 0.01 20.66
CA PHE A 274 -5.76 1.07 21.09
C PHE A 274 -6.29 2.41 20.62
N ASN A 275 -6.20 3.43 21.47
CA ASN A 275 -6.57 4.82 21.16
C ASN A 275 -5.37 5.80 21.22
N SER A 276 -4.17 5.27 21.48
CA SER A 276 -2.92 6.03 21.67
C SER A 276 -1.70 5.23 21.18
N ALA A 277 -1.88 4.42 20.13
CA ALA A 277 -0.90 3.43 19.70
C ALA A 277 0.50 4.01 19.42
N ILE A 278 0.58 5.21 18.82
CA ILE A 278 1.85 5.88 18.50
C ILE A 278 2.62 6.25 19.78
N ILE A 279 1.90 6.68 20.83
CA ILE A 279 2.49 7.12 22.09
C ILE A 279 2.90 5.92 22.92
N ALA A 280 1.95 5.04 23.23
CA ALA A 280 2.17 3.80 23.98
C ALA A 280 0.97 2.86 23.84
N LEU A 281 1.24 1.58 23.53
CA LEU A 281 0.20 0.53 23.54
C LEU A 281 -0.35 0.28 24.94
N PHE A 282 0.55 0.24 25.93
CA PHE A 282 0.22 0.04 27.33
C PHE A 282 1.03 0.99 28.20
N GLU A 283 0.36 1.70 29.11
CA GLU A 283 1.02 2.45 30.16
C GLU A 283 1.72 1.47 31.12
N ARG A 284 2.90 1.83 31.62
CA ARG A 284 3.59 0.98 32.61
C ARG A 284 2.80 1.00 33.92
N PRO A 285 2.40 -0.16 34.46
CA PRO A 285 1.76 -0.21 35.77
C PRO A 285 2.69 0.39 36.83
N PRO A 286 2.18 1.16 37.81
CA PRO A 286 3.01 1.77 38.87
C PRO A 286 3.85 0.76 39.66
N GLN A 287 3.40 -0.50 39.68
CA GLN A 287 4.01 -1.61 40.41
C GLN A 287 5.17 -2.28 39.66
N GLN A 288 5.36 -2.03 38.37
CA GLN A 288 6.55 -2.51 37.64
C GLN A 288 7.73 -1.60 37.95
N THR A 289 8.83 -2.18 38.45
CA THR A 289 10.06 -1.42 38.70
C THR A 289 10.54 -0.80 37.40
N ASN A 290 11.06 0.44 37.46
CA ASN A 290 11.56 1.17 36.28
C ASN A 290 12.68 0.44 35.51
N ASN A 291 13.24 -0.64 36.08
CA ASN A 291 14.29 -1.47 35.50
C ASN A 291 13.78 -2.76 34.82
N ALA A 292 12.47 -2.97 34.70
CA ALA A 292 11.94 -4.12 33.97
C ALA A 292 12.29 -4.01 32.48
N ALA A 293 12.89 -5.06 31.92
CA ALA A 293 13.32 -5.09 30.51
C ALA A 293 12.14 -5.04 29.51
N TYR A 294 10.94 -5.41 29.96
CA TYR A 294 9.71 -5.40 29.18
C TYR A 294 8.49 -5.24 30.09
N THR A 295 7.34 -4.87 29.51
CA THR A 295 6.08 -4.73 30.25
C THR A 295 5.24 -6.00 30.14
N ARG A 296 4.98 -6.65 31.27
CA ARG A 296 4.02 -7.76 31.37
C ARG A 296 2.61 -7.20 31.49
N VAL A 297 1.68 -7.67 30.66
CA VAL A 297 0.29 -7.21 30.59
C VAL A 297 -0.63 -8.41 30.82
N GLN A 298 -1.46 -8.36 31.85
CA GLN A 298 -2.51 -9.35 32.06
C GLN A 298 -3.72 -8.98 31.20
N LEU A 299 -4.25 -9.92 30.42
CA LEU A 299 -5.42 -9.67 29.56
C LEU A 299 -6.63 -9.21 30.37
N GLU A 300 -6.82 -9.80 31.56
CA GLU A 300 -7.87 -9.44 32.51
C GLU A 300 -7.77 -7.97 32.98
N ASP A 301 -6.56 -7.43 33.13
CA ASP A 301 -6.39 -6.01 33.48
C ASP A 301 -6.89 -5.09 32.36
N ILE A 302 -6.73 -5.49 31.09
CA ILE A 302 -7.29 -4.74 29.95
C ILE A 302 -8.82 -4.85 29.97
N ALA A 303 -9.36 -6.06 30.21
CA ALA A 303 -10.80 -6.29 30.31
C ALA A 303 -11.46 -5.48 31.43
N ASN A 304 -10.76 -5.29 32.54
CA ASN A 304 -11.22 -4.51 33.69
C ASN A 304 -11.04 -2.99 33.52
N GLY A 305 -10.47 -2.53 32.39
CA GLY A 305 -10.25 -1.10 32.12
C GLY A 305 -9.08 -0.48 32.90
N ASN A 306 -8.12 -1.30 33.36
CA ASN A 306 -6.94 -0.80 34.08
C ASN A 306 -5.97 -0.05 33.16
N TYR A 307 -6.08 -0.23 31.84
CA TYR A 307 -5.31 0.50 30.83
C TYR A 307 -6.21 1.51 30.13
N LYS A 308 -5.89 2.81 30.24
CA LYS A 308 -6.66 3.87 29.56
C LYS A 308 -6.54 3.83 28.04
N ASN A 309 -5.41 3.32 27.57
CA ASN A 309 -5.04 3.34 26.16
C ASN A 309 -5.40 2.04 25.42
N ALA A 310 -6.00 1.08 26.12
CA ALA A 310 -6.31 -0.23 25.59
C ALA A 310 -7.65 -0.75 26.14
N SER A 311 -8.57 -1.11 25.26
CA SER A 311 -9.80 -1.82 25.61
C SER A 311 -9.77 -3.23 25.03
N TYR A 312 -10.44 -4.17 25.67
CA TYR A 312 -10.48 -5.56 25.23
C TYR A 312 -11.90 -6.01 24.92
N LEU A 313 -12.08 -6.66 23.77
CA LEU A 313 -13.33 -7.31 23.38
C LEU A 313 -13.08 -8.77 23.00
N THR A 314 -14.10 -9.59 23.21
CA THR A 314 -14.12 -10.97 22.74
C THR A 314 -15.54 -11.44 22.52
N TYR A 315 -15.71 -12.36 21.56
CA TYR A 315 -16.99 -13.01 21.28
C TYR A 315 -16.74 -14.41 20.70
N HIS A 316 -17.71 -15.30 20.91
CA HIS A 316 -17.68 -16.64 20.34
C HIS A 316 -18.23 -16.61 18.91
N ALA A 317 -17.38 -16.87 17.92
CA ALA A 317 -17.73 -16.80 16.50
C ALA A 317 -17.98 -18.18 15.89
N HIS A 318 -17.21 -19.19 16.33
CA HIS A 318 -17.14 -20.47 15.66
C HIS A 318 -17.18 -21.64 16.65
N THR A 319 -17.73 -22.78 16.22
CA THR A 319 -17.70 -24.01 17.03
C THR A 319 -16.38 -24.77 16.90
N GLU A 320 -15.51 -24.36 15.96
CA GLU A 320 -14.16 -24.90 15.72
C GLU A 320 -13.14 -23.77 15.76
N TRP A 321 -11.87 -24.09 15.52
CA TRP A 321 -10.76 -23.12 15.54
C TRP A 321 -11.02 -21.97 14.57
N THR A 322 -10.82 -20.74 15.06
CA THR A 322 -10.82 -19.54 14.23
C THR A 322 -9.54 -19.55 13.38
N ARG A 323 -9.67 -19.76 12.07
CA ARG A 323 -8.56 -19.93 11.14
C ARG A 323 -7.93 -18.64 10.67
N GLN A 324 -8.77 -17.61 10.50
CA GLN A 324 -8.33 -16.26 10.16
C GLN A 324 -9.32 -15.27 10.77
N VAL A 325 -8.81 -14.12 11.14
CA VAL A 325 -9.60 -12.94 11.51
C VAL A 325 -9.05 -11.77 10.70
N LYS A 326 -9.92 -10.83 10.34
CA LYS A 326 -9.55 -9.55 9.74
C LYS A 326 -10.50 -8.47 10.19
N TYR A 327 -9.99 -7.32 10.58
CA TYR A 327 -10.83 -6.14 10.78
C TYR A 327 -11.04 -5.39 9.45
N VAL A 328 -12.27 -5.00 9.17
CA VAL A 328 -12.64 -4.20 7.99
C VAL A 328 -13.31 -2.92 8.47
N ASP A 329 -12.57 -1.82 8.36
CA ASP A 329 -12.91 -0.48 8.82
C ASP A 329 -14.17 0.07 8.13
N HIS A 330 -14.30 -0.10 6.82
CA HIS A 330 -15.47 0.39 6.07
C HIS A 330 -16.79 -0.24 6.50
N LEU A 331 -16.73 -1.38 7.20
CA LEU A 331 -17.89 -2.10 7.73
C LEU A 331 -17.95 -2.07 9.27
N GLU A 332 -16.93 -1.49 9.92
CA GLU A 332 -16.73 -1.52 11.38
C GLU A 332 -16.90 -2.93 11.97
N CYS A 333 -16.36 -3.94 11.26
CA CYS A 333 -16.63 -5.33 11.58
C CYS A 333 -15.37 -6.22 11.53
N PHE A 334 -15.42 -7.28 12.34
CA PHE A 334 -14.46 -8.38 12.29
C PHE A 334 -15.02 -9.47 11.38
N ILE A 335 -14.28 -9.82 10.33
CA ILE A 335 -14.56 -10.97 9.48
C ILE A 335 -13.67 -12.11 9.96
N SER A 336 -14.28 -13.24 10.30
CA SER A 336 -13.58 -14.41 10.83
C SER A 336 -14.05 -15.68 10.15
N CYS A 337 -13.16 -16.67 10.00
CA CYS A 337 -13.49 -17.92 9.35
C CYS A 337 -13.04 -19.15 10.14
N SER A 338 -13.70 -20.28 9.91
CA SER A 338 -13.36 -21.58 10.50
C SER A 338 -13.47 -22.72 9.48
N THR A 339 -12.97 -23.91 9.82
CA THR A 339 -13.09 -25.11 8.99
C THR A 339 -14.48 -25.76 9.04
N ASN A 340 -15.39 -25.24 9.88
CA ASN A 340 -16.74 -25.76 10.02
C ASN A 340 -17.66 -25.21 8.90
N THR A 341 -18.64 -25.99 8.47
CA THR A 341 -19.61 -25.57 7.44
C THR A 341 -20.67 -24.57 7.95
N LYS A 342 -21.10 -24.66 9.20
CA LYS A 342 -22.16 -23.79 9.78
C LYS A 342 -21.66 -22.40 10.14
N THR A 343 -20.46 -22.33 10.70
CA THR A 343 -19.80 -21.08 11.10
C THR A 343 -18.57 -20.86 10.23
N ALA A 344 -18.67 -21.14 8.92
CA ALA A 344 -17.52 -21.07 8.00
C ALA A 344 -16.96 -19.65 7.89
N LEU A 345 -17.84 -18.66 7.85
CA LEU A 345 -17.53 -17.24 7.79
C LEU A 345 -18.53 -16.49 8.68
N VAL A 346 -18.02 -15.61 9.53
CA VAL A 346 -18.81 -14.88 10.53
C VAL A 346 -18.37 -13.41 10.55
N PHE A 347 -19.36 -12.52 10.57
CA PHE A 347 -19.19 -11.08 10.69
C PHE A 347 -19.55 -10.65 12.10
N GLY A 348 -18.61 -10.06 12.82
CA GLY A 348 -18.84 -9.47 14.13
C GLY A 348 -18.84 -7.94 14.03
N TRP A 349 -20.02 -7.32 14.00
CA TRP A 349 -20.15 -5.86 13.98
C TRP A 349 -19.93 -5.26 15.36
N MET A 350 -19.07 -4.25 15.44
CA MET A 350 -18.94 -3.48 16.67
C MET A 350 -20.18 -2.62 16.89
N ASP A 351 -20.73 -2.64 18.10
CA ASP A 351 -21.80 -1.71 18.47
C ASP A 351 -21.23 -0.29 18.62
N LYS A 352 -22.10 0.72 18.60
CA LYS A 352 -21.72 2.15 18.69
C LYS A 352 -20.95 2.52 19.96
N SER A 353 -21.00 1.66 20.98
CA SER A 353 -20.21 1.81 22.22
C SER A 353 -18.77 1.31 22.10
N GLY A 354 -18.41 0.61 21.02
CA GLY A 354 -17.07 0.08 20.74
C GLY A 354 -16.64 -1.13 21.60
N LEU A 355 -17.47 -1.58 22.54
CA LEU A 355 -17.10 -2.60 23.54
C LEU A 355 -17.91 -3.90 23.45
N THR A 356 -18.89 -3.95 22.55
CA THR A 356 -19.73 -5.14 22.34
C THR A 356 -19.81 -5.47 20.87
N VAL A 357 -19.80 -6.76 20.55
CA VAL A 357 -19.87 -7.25 19.17
C VAL A 357 -21.18 -8.00 18.96
N ARG A 358 -21.88 -7.65 17.88
CA ARG A 358 -23.07 -8.37 17.40
C ARG A 358 -22.64 -9.28 16.26
N VAL A 359 -23.01 -10.55 16.38
CA VAL A 359 -22.60 -11.64 15.48
C VAL A 359 -23.77 -12.10 14.64
#